data_AF-A0A6M0C0X2-F1
#
_entry.id   AF-A0A6M0C0X2-F1
#
_cell.length_a   1.000
_cell.length_b   1.000
_cell.length_c   1.000
_cell.angle_alpha   90.00
_cell.angle_beta   90.00
_cell.angle_gamma   90.00
#
_symmetry.space_group_name_H-M   'P 1'
#
loop_
_entity.id
_entity.type
_entity.pdbx_description
1 polymer ?
#
loop_
_entity_poly.entity_id
_entity_poly.type
_entity_poly.pdbx_seq_one_letter_code
_entity_poly.pdbx_strand_id
1 'polypeptide(L)'
;MTVNNIEKQILELIEPLPGEQVKNILLKWLINSSGNLEDFEELLRDKANQKTEELLDYGEIDSALNFKPLTEEEMVRKSKLALEAYRRKGVFVTHNRVREWADSNC
;
A
#
# COMPACT_ATOMS: atom_id res chain seq x y z
N MET A 1 -6.59 -34.42 -10.44
CA MET A 1 -7.81 -33.69 -10.87
C MET A 1 -7.75 -32.24 -10.36
N THR A 2 -6.68 -31.49 -10.67
CA THR A 2 -6.38 -30.20 -10.01
C THR A 2 -5.97 -29.09 -10.98
N VAL A 3 -5.20 -29.41 -12.03
CA VAL A 3 -4.73 -28.42 -13.03
C VAL A 3 -5.89 -27.69 -13.73
N ASN A 4 -6.95 -28.39 -14.13
CA ASN A 4 -8.14 -27.79 -14.74
C ASN A 4 -8.89 -26.80 -13.83
N ASN A 5 -8.67 -26.84 -12.51
CA ASN A 5 -9.30 -25.91 -11.57
C ASN A 5 -8.49 -24.61 -11.47
N ILE A 6 -7.16 -24.73 -11.40
CA ILE A 6 -6.24 -23.58 -11.29
C ILE A 6 -6.27 -22.75 -12.58
N GLU A 7 -6.26 -23.39 -13.75
CA GLU A 7 -6.35 -22.68 -15.04
C GLU A 7 -7.63 -21.85 -15.17
N LYS A 8 -8.76 -22.36 -14.68
CA LYS A 8 -10.04 -21.63 -14.68
C LYS A 8 -10.01 -20.42 -13.75
N GLN A 9 -9.45 -20.59 -12.55
CA GLN A 9 -9.33 -19.49 -11.58
C GLN A 9 -8.41 -18.38 -12.09
N ILE A 10 -7.31 -18.75 -12.76
CA ILE A 10 -6.41 -17.78 -13.41
C ILE A 10 -7.15 -17.01 -14.50
N LEU A 11 -7.93 -17.67 -15.35
CA LEU A 11 -8.69 -17.01 -16.42
C LEU A 11 -9.72 -16.02 -15.86
N GLU A 12 -10.47 -16.42 -14.82
CA GLU A 12 -11.43 -15.56 -14.14
C GLU A 12 -10.76 -14.31 -13.53
N LEU A 13 -9.54 -14.44 -13.01
CA LEU A 13 -8.79 -13.32 -12.43
C LEU A 13 -8.13 -12.42 -13.48
N ILE A 14 -7.77 -12.95 -14.65
CA ILE A 14 -7.08 -12.20 -15.72
C ILE A 14 -8.06 -11.44 -16.61
N GLU A 15 -9.21 -12.02 -16.94
CA GLU A 15 -10.21 -11.43 -17.84
C GLU A 15 -10.59 -9.97 -17.50
N PRO A 16 -10.78 -9.58 -16.22
CA PRO A 16 -11.10 -8.18 -15.87
C PRO A 16 -9.86 -7.25 -15.77
N LEU A 17 -8.64 -7.75 -15.96
CA LEU A 17 -7.42 -6.96 -15.81
C LEU A 17 -6.97 -6.30 -17.13
N PRO A 18 -6.49 -5.04 -17.09
CA PRO A 18 -5.86 -4.42 -18.26
C PRO A 18 -4.63 -5.22 -18.70
N GLY A 19 -4.41 -5.36 -20.01
CA GLY A 19 -3.30 -6.15 -20.55
C GLY A 19 -1.91 -5.75 -20.01
N GLU A 20 -1.70 -4.47 -19.72
CA GLU A 20 -0.45 -3.98 -19.12
C GLU A 20 -0.25 -4.49 -17.69
N GLN A 21 -1.34 -4.61 -16.93
CA GLN A 21 -1.30 -5.17 -15.59
C GLN A 21 -0.99 -6.67 -15.62
N VAL A 22 -1.54 -7.40 -16.58
CA VAL A 22 -1.29 -8.83 -16.77
C VAL A 22 0.19 -9.07 -17.12
N LYS A 23 0.76 -8.28 -18.04
CA LYS A 23 2.18 -8.34 -18.39
C LYS A 23 3.08 -8.14 -17.18
N ASN A 24 2.78 -7.15 -16.33
CA ASN A 24 3.58 -6.89 -15.13
C ASN A 24 3.53 -8.04 -14.12
N ILE A 25 2.39 -8.70 -13.97
CA ILE A 25 2.25 -9.87 -13.09
C ILE A 25 3.01 -11.07 -13.66
N LEU A 26 2.88 -11.30 -14.98
CA LEU A 26 3.61 -12.36 -15.68
C LEU A 26 5.13 -12.17 -15.54
N LEU A 27 5.62 -10.94 -15.71
CA LEU A 27 7.04 -10.62 -15.54
C LEU A 27 7.51 -10.90 -14.11
N LYS A 28 6.75 -10.47 -13.10
CA LYS A 28 7.07 -10.76 -11.69
C LYS A 28 7.13 -12.27 -11.42
N TRP A 29 6.18 -13.03 -11.96
CA TRP A 29 6.13 -14.48 -11.82
C TRP A 29 7.34 -15.17 -12.48
N LEU A 30 7.71 -14.76 -13.70
CA LEU A 30 8.86 -15.30 -14.42
C LEU A 30 10.20 -14.99 -13.75
N ILE A 31 10.31 -13.87 -13.02
CA ILE A 31 11.55 -13.45 -12.35
C ILE A 31 11.68 -14.09 -10.96
N ASN A 32 10.59 -14.21 -10.21
CA ASN A 32 10.62 -14.51 -8.78
C ASN A 32 10.15 -15.92 -8.41
N SER A 33 9.58 -16.69 -9.35
CA SER A 33 9.04 -18.02 -9.07
C SER A 33 9.82 -19.12 -9.78
N SER A 34 9.58 -20.36 -9.34
CA SER A 34 10.07 -21.57 -10.00
C SER A 34 9.33 -21.91 -11.30
N GLY A 35 8.38 -21.06 -11.74
CA GLY A 35 7.53 -21.29 -12.90
C GLY A 35 6.30 -22.14 -12.60
N ASN A 36 5.91 -22.29 -11.33
CA ASN A 36 4.69 -23.01 -10.94
C ASN A 36 3.45 -22.12 -11.09
N LEU A 37 2.35 -22.70 -11.60
CA LEU A 37 1.07 -22.02 -11.81
C LEU A 37 0.41 -21.56 -10.49
N GLU A 38 0.64 -22.27 -9.38
CA GLU A 38 0.07 -21.90 -8.08
C GLU A 38 0.64 -20.55 -7.58
N ASP A 39 1.95 -20.34 -7.75
CA ASP A 39 2.61 -19.06 -7.42
C ASP A 39 2.04 -17.90 -8.28
N PHE A 40 1.61 -18.20 -9.51
CA PHE A 40 0.99 -17.20 -10.39
C PHE A 40 -0.44 -16.87 -9.96
N GLU A 41 -1.22 -17.87 -9.55
CA GLU A 41 -2.56 -17.68 -9.01
C GLU A 41 -2.54 -16.83 -7.73
N GLU A 42 -1.59 -17.10 -6.84
CA GLU A 42 -1.40 -16.33 -5.60
C GLU A 42 -1.08 -14.86 -5.90
N LEU A 43 -0.16 -14.58 -6.84
CA LEU A 43 0.15 -13.22 -7.29
C LEU A 43 -1.06 -12.48 -7.88
N LEU A 44 -1.95 -13.20 -8.58
CA LEU A 44 -3.19 -12.64 -9.12
C LEU A 44 -4.19 -12.31 -8.00
N ARG A 45 -4.33 -13.20 -7.00
CA ARG A 45 -5.21 -13.00 -5.83
C ARG A 45 -4.74 -11.82 -4.97
N ASP A 46 -3.46 -11.73 -4.68
CA ASP A 46 -2.89 -10.63 -3.90
C ASP A 46 -3.17 -9.28 -4.55
N LYS A 47 -3.08 -9.20 -5.88
CA LYS A 47 -3.38 -7.96 -6.60
C LYS A 47 -4.87 -7.64 -6.63
N ALA A 48 -5.73 -8.65 -6.74
CA ALA A 48 -7.18 -8.47 -6.64
C ALA A 48 -7.58 -7.96 -5.24
N ASN A 49 -6.91 -8.46 -4.20
CA ASN A 49 -7.08 -8.01 -2.82
C ASN A 49 -6.51 -6.60 -2.61
N GLN A 50 -5.34 -6.28 -3.19
CA GLN A 50 -4.79 -4.91 -3.19
C GLN A 50 -5.71 -3.90 -3.89
N LYS A 51 -6.43 -4.32 -4.94
CA LYS A 51 -7.45 -3.47 -5.58
C LYS A 51 -8.61 -3.10 -4.64
N THR A 52 -8.76 -3.83 -3.53
CA THR A 52 -9.72 -3.56 -2.45
C THR A 52 -9.08 -2.80 -1.28
N GLU A 53 -7.75 -2.87 -1.11
CA GLU A 53 -6.98 -2.12 -0.09
C GLU A 53 -6.43 -0.76 -0.58
N GLU A 54 -6.39 -0.50 -1.89
CA GLU A 54 -5.84 0.75 -2.47
C GLU A 54 -6.89 1.87 -2.68
N LEU A 55 -7.74 2.08 -1.69
CA LEU A 55 -8.29 3.42 -1.42
C LEU A 55 -7.70 3.84 -0.08
N LEU A 56 -6.41 4.23 -0.11
CA LEU A 56 -5.82 4.91 1.02
C LEU A 56 -6.59 6.23 1.20
N ASP A 57 -7.48 6.25 2.19
CA ASP A 57 -8.20 7.46 2.55
C ASP A 57 -7.20 8.49 3.07
N TYR A 58 -7.05 9.60 2.34
CA TYR A 58 -6.29 10.74 2.82
C TYR A 58 -7.08 11.40 3.95
N GLY A 59 -6.40 11.79 5.03
CA GLY A 59 -7.08 12.41 6.15
C GLY A 59 -6.14 12.94 7.22
N GLU A 60 -6.72 13.55 8.24
CA GLU A 60 -6.04 13.96 9.45
C GLU A 60 -6.77 13.47 10.69
N ILE A 61 -6.04 13.32 11.79
CA ILE A 61 -6.63 13.08 13.10
C ILE A 61 -6.88 14.44 13.76
N ASP A 62 -8.13 14.73 14.12
CA ASP A 62 -8.48 15.96 14.79
C ASP A 62 -8.11 15.94 16.30
N SER A 63 -8.33 17.06 16.99
CA SER A 63 -8.03 17.17 18.42
C SER A 63 -8.90 16.28 19.32
N ALA A 64 -10.00 15.76 18.80
CA ALA A 64 -10.88 14.80 19.46
C ALA A 64 -10.56 13.35 19.05
N LEU A 65 -9.41 13.12 18.40
CA LEU A 65 -8.91 11.84 17.93
C LEU A 65 -9.78 11.18 16.83
N ASN A 66 -10.57 11.96 16.11
CA ASN A 66 -11.38 11.44 15.01
C ASN A 66 -10.62 11.57 13.69
N PHE A 67 -10.77 10.54 12.83
CA PHE A 67 -10.30 10.62 11.47
C PHE A 67 -11.21 11.54 10.65
N LYS A 68 -10.60 12.55 10.03
CA LYS A 68 -11.26 13.47 9.13
C LYS A 68 -10.69 13.27 7.73
N PRO A 69 -11.49 12.80 6.76
CA PRO A 69 -11.03 12.63 5.40
C PRO A 69 -10.68 13.99 4.77
N LEU A 70 -9.68 13.97 3.90
CA LEU A 70 -9.16 15.09 3.14
C LEU A 70 -9.12 14.67 1.66
N THR A 71 -9.15 15.65 0.76
CA THR A 71 -8.77 15.37 -0.62
C THR A 71 -7.25 15.18 -0.74
N GLU A 72 -6.80 14.58 -1.84
CA GLU A 72 -5.38 14.43 -2.13
C GLU A 72 -4.68 15.80 -2.17
N GLU A 73 -5.30 16.81 -2.78
CA GLU A 73 -4.75 18.17 -2.85
C GLU A 73 -4.61 18.80 -1.47
N GLU A 74 -5.57 18.59 -0.58
CA GLU A 74 -5.52 19.07 0.79
C GLU A 74 -4.41 18.40 1.59
N MET A 75 -4.25 17.08 1.45
CA MET A 75 -3.19 16.31 2.08
C MET A 75 -1.81 16.78 1.59
N VAL A 76 -1.62 16.93 0.27
CA VAL A 76 -0.37 17.42 -0.32
C VAL A 76 -0.04 18.82 0.18
N ARG A 77 -1.03 19.73 0.22
CA ARG A 77 -0.84 21.11 0.69
C ARG A 77 -0.42 21.13 2.15
N LYS A 78 -1.12 20.39 3.02
CA LYS A 78 -0.81 20.31 4.46
C LYS A 78 0.56 19.70 4.71
N SER A 79 0.91 18.63 3.98
CA SER A 79 2.21 17.98 4.08
C SER A 79 3.35 18.92 3.68
N LYS A 80 3.20 19.68 2.60
CA LYS A 80 4.18 20.70 2.19
C LYS A 80 4.36 21.78 3.25
N LEU A 81 3.26 22.29 3.81
CA LEU A 81 3.31 23.30 4.88
C LEU A 81 4.01 22.77 6.13
N ALA A 82 3.76 21.51 6.51
CA ALA A 82 4.42 20.87 7.64
C ALA A 82 5.94 20.73 7.41
N LEU A 83 6.34 20.28 6.20
CA LEU A 83 7.74 20.16 5.82
C LEU A 83 8.46 21.50 5.76
N GLU A 84 7.80 22.54 5.24
CA GLU A 84 8.35 23.90 5.25
C GLU A 84 8.47 24.45 6.65
N ALA A 85 7.48 24.24 7.51
CA ALA A 85 7.54 24.64 8.92
C ALA A 85 8.68 23.92 9.65
N TYR A 86 8.85 22.62 9.38
CA TYR A 86 9.97 21.82 9.91
C TYR A 86 11.31 22.37 9.45
N ARG A 87 11.46 22.65 8.15
CA ARG A 87 12.68 23.22 7.57
C ARG A 87 13.01 24.61 8.14
N ARG A 88 12.00 25.47 8.34
CA ARG A 88 12.20 26.83 8.86
C ARG A 88 12.49 26.88 10.35
N LYS A 89 11.83 26.03 11.14
CA LYS A 89 11.95 26.03 12.61
C LYS A 89 13.10 25.17 13.12
N GLY A 90 13.68 24.29 12.30
CA GLY A 90 14.81 23.43 12.69
C GLY A 90 14.53 22.67 13.99
N VAL A 91 13.31 22.14 14.13
CA VAL A 91 12.92 21.44 15.35
C VAL A 91 13.43 20.01 15.27
N PHE A 92 14.64 19.80 15.77
CA PHE A 92 15.10 18.48 16.15
C PHE A 92 14.17 17.97 17.25
N VAL A 93 13.60 16.77 17.08
CA VAL A 93 13.06 16.05 18.24
C VAL A 93 14.27 15.74 19.11
N THR A 94 14.37 16.39 20.27
CA THR A 94 15.49 16.18 21.18
C THR A 94 15.57 14.68 21.51
N HIS A 95 16.76 14.11 21.43
CA HIS A 95 16.97 12.68 21.69
C HIS A 95 16.33 12.21 23.01
N ASN A 96 16.30 13.09 24.02
CA ASN A 96 15.64 12.81 25.30
C ASN A 96 14.14 12.58 25.16
N ARG A 97 13.44 13.32 24.29
CA ARG A 97 12.00 13.14 24.08
C ARG A 97 11.67 11.87 23.28
N VAL A 98 12.58 11.46 22.39
CA VAL A 98 12.52 10.14 21.73
C VAL A 98 12.71 9.02 22.74
N ARG A 99 13.65 9.19 23.69
CA ARG A 99 13.90 8.23 24.77
C ARG A 99 12.70 8.10 25.71
N GLU A 100 12.16 9.23 26.18
CA GLU A 100 10.96 9.25 27.05
C GLU A 100 9.76 8.54 26.40
N TRP A 101 9.56 8.74 25.10
CA TRP A 101 8.52 8.03 24.35
C TRP A 101 8.79 6.53 24.28
N ALA A 102 10.02 6.10 24.00
CA ALA A 102 10.38 4.69 23.95
C ALA A 102 10.18 4.01 25.32
N ASP A 103 10.62 4.68 26.40
CA ASP A 103 10.51 4.16 27.77
C ASP A 103 9.06 4.13 28.28
N SER A 104 8.16 4.98 27.76
CA SER A 104 6.75 5.00 28.17
C SER A 104 5.88 3.99 27.39
N ASN A 105 6.40 3.42 26.31
CA ASN A 105 5.68 2.45 25.45
C ASN A 105 6.32 1.05 25.48
N CYS A 106 7.25 0.81 26.42
CA CYS A 106 7.84 -0.51 26.71
C CYS A 106 7.44 -1.00 28.10
#